data_AF-A0A1H8YCS9-F1
#
_entry.id   AF-A0A1H8YCS9-F1
#
_cell.length_a   1.000
_cell.length_b   1.000
_cell.length_c   1.000
_cell.angle_alpha   90.00
_cell.angle_beta   90.00
_cell.angle_gamma   90.00
#
_symmetry.space_group_name_H-M   'P 1'
#
loop_
_entity.id
_entity.type
_entity.pdbx_description
1 polymer ?
#
loop_
_entity_poly.entity_id
_entity_poly.type
_entity_poly.pdbx_seq_one_letter_code
_entity_poly.pdbx_strand_id
1 'polypeptide(L)'
;MVHAHGARIRVEGLQPAQVLAALVAVVFLVFGIVGFTRTGFGDFAGHHDAGFWRFSANPMNNLVHVVTGLLGLALAFGSGRARVFGWLLFLGYGVLFVWGLMIAGTITANPFANAGNPLDLTASDNWLHLGIAALGLVIAVLPARRRVRVPEEAADPVTPADTNAVSGTTVERSAPVGGAGTAEDQAAEKRGPGLAH
;
A
#
# COMPACT_ATOMS: atom_id res chain seq x y z
N MET A 1 20.14 28.43 17.76
CA MET A 1 18.89 27.69 18.00
C MET A 1 18.76 26.62 16.92
N VAL A 2 18.73 25.35 17.28
CA VAL A 2 18.83 24.20 16.36
C VAL A 2 17.45 23.92 15.75
N HIS A 3 17.32 24.00 14.42
CA HIS A 3 16.09 23.60 13.73
C HIS A 3 16.01 22.08 13.68
N ALA A 4 15.08 21.52 14.46
CA ALA A 4 14.75 20.11 14.41
C ALA A 4 14.18 19.77 13.02
N HIS A 5 14.94 19.00 12.24
CA HIS A 5 14.44 18.40 10.99
C HIS A 5 13.34 17.39 11.34
N GLY A 6 12.09 17.81 11.17
CA GLY A 6 10.93 16.95 11.29
C GLY A 6 10.97 15.86 10.21
N ALA A 7 11.41 14.66 10.59
CA ALA A 7 11.28 13.46 9.77
C ALA A 7 9.79 13.15 9.55
N ARG A 8 9.22 13.67 8.45
CA ARG A 8 7.87 13.29 8.03
C ARG A 8 7.90 11.82 7.61
N ILE A 9 7.39 10.93 8.46
CA ILE A 9 7.16 9.53 8.11
C ILE A 9 6.15 9.50 6.97
N ARG A 10 6.64 9.34 5.75
CA ARG A 10 5.81 9.15 4.57
C ARG A 10 5.24 7.74 4.68
N VAL A 11 4.00 7.63 5.15
CA VAL A 11 3.25 6.36 5.14
C VAL A 11 3.22 5.88 3.70
N GLU A 12 3.91 4.77 3.45
CA GLU A 12 3.91 4.13 2.15
C GLU A 12 2.48 3.66 1.87
N GLY A 13 1.75 4.35 1.00
CA GLY A 13 0.40 3.92 0.62
C GLY A 13 0.43 2.46 0.14
N LEU A 14 -0.39 1.61 0.76
CA LEU A 14 -0.52 0.20 0.43
C LEU A 14 -0.81 0.02 -1.06
N GLN A 15 -0.04 -0.86 -1.72
CA GLN A 15 -0.26 -1.10 -3.15
C GLN A 15 -1.47 -2.00 -3.39
N PRO A 16 -2.24 -1.81 -4.47
CA PRO A 16 -3.41 -2.64 -4.76
C PRO A 16 -3.11 -4.14 -4.81
N ALA A 17 -1.99 -4.53 -5.43
CA ALA A 17 -1.54 -5.92 -5.47
C ALA A 17 -1.27 -6.50 -4.08
N GLN A 18 -0.79 -5.66 -3.15
CA GLN A 18 -0.52 -6.05 -1.77
C GLN A 18 -1.82 -6.34 -1.00
N VAL A 19 -2.82 -5.48 -1.16
CA VAL A 19 -4.15 -5.65 -0.55
C VAL A 19 -4.82 -6.90 -1.11
N LEU A 20 -4.81 -7.07 -2.43
CA LEU A 20 -5.38 -8.25 -3.07
C LEU A 20 -4.67 -9.54 -2.64
N ALA A 21 -3.33 -9.54 -2.61
CA ALA A 21 -2.56 -10.68 -2.13
C ALA A 21 -2.92 -11.05 -0.68
N ALA A 22 -3.04 -10.05 0.21
CA ALA A 22 -3.44 -10.27 1.60
C ALA A 22 -4.86 -10.84 1.71
N LEU A 23 -5.82 -10.26 0.97
CA LEU A 23 -7.21 -10.73 0.97
C LEU A 23 -7.31 -12.17 0.48
N VAL A 24 -6.67 -12.49 -0.64
CA VAL A 24 -6.66 -13.86 -1.20
C VAL A 24 -5.99 -14.83 -0.23
N ALA A 25 -4.87 -14.45 0.38
CA ALA A 25 -4.18 -15.26 1.37
C ALA A 25 -5.06 -15.61 2.57
N VAL A 26 -5.78 -14.62 3.10
CA VAL A 26 -6.73 -14.82 4.23
C VAL A 26 -7.86 -15.75 3.81
N VAL A 27 -8.43 -15.57 2.62
CA VAL A 27 -9.49 -16.44 2.10
C VAL A 27 -9.00 -17.88 2.04
N PHE A 28 -7.82 -18.14 1.44
CA PHE A 28 -7.22 -19.47 1.38
C PHE A 28 -7.03 -20.11 2.75
N LEU A 29 -6.54 -19.33 3.71
CA LEU A 29 -6.32 -19.80 5.07
C LEU A 29 -7.65 -20.17 5.76
N VAL A 30 -8.67 -19.34 5.61
CA VAL A 30 -10.02 -19.61 6.14
C VAL A 30 -10.59 -20.88 5.53
N PHE A 31 -10.56 -21.02 4.21
CA PHE A 31 -11.08 -22.21 3.52
C PHE A 31 -10.33 -23.47 3.95
N GLY A 32 -8.99 -23.44 4.02
CA GLY A 32 -8.20 -24.58 4.44
C GLY A 32 -8.47 -24.99 5.90
N ILE A 33 -8.53 -24.03 6.83
CA ILE A 33 -8.81 -24.31 8.25
C ILE A 33 -10.23 -24.86 8.41
N VAL A 34 -11.24 -24.20 7.81
CA VAL A 34 -12.63 -24.67 7.87
C VAL A 34 -12.76 -26.05 7.22
N GLY A 35 -12.09 -26.28 6.10
CA GLY A 35 -12.04 -27.58 5.43
C GLY A 35 -11.52 -28.69 6.35
N PHE A 36 -10.44 -28.46 7.08
CA PHE A 36 -9.93 -29.42 8.06
C PHE A 36 -10.95 -29.78 9.15
N THR A 37 -11.81 -28.83 9.57
CA THR A 37 -12.88 -29.14 10.54
C THR A 37 -13.94 -30.10 9.96
N ARG A 38 -14.04 -30.22 8.64
CA ARG A 38 -14.97 -31.11 7.94
C ARG A 38 -14.36 -32.44 7.55
N THR A 39 -13.15 -32.41 6.99
CA THR A 39 -12.44 -33.62 6.51
C THR A 39 -11.73 -34.37 7.63
N GLY A 40 -11.43 -33.69 8.74
CA GLY A 40 -10.50 -34.21 9.74
C GLY A 40 -9.09 -34.38 9.17
N PHE A 41 -8.31 -35.27 9.79
CA PHE A 41 -6.91 -35.58 9.43
C PHE A 41 -6.70 -37.04 9.00
N GLY A 42 -7.78 -37.82 8.87
CA GLY A 42 -7.75 -39.21 8.43
C GLY A 42 -7.89 -39.32 6.91
N ASP A 43 -7.30 -40.37 6.32
CA ASP A 43 -7.33 -40.66 4.88
C ASP A 43 -7.02 -39.44 4.00
N PHE A 44 -5.76 -38.99 4.05
CA PHE A 44 -5.35 -37.67 3.55
C PHE A 44 -5.64 -37.43 2.06
N ALA A 45 -5.50 -38.48 1.24
CA ALA A 45 -5.76 -38.47 -0.20
C ALA A 45 -7.05 -39.22 -0.58
N GLY A 46 -7.88 -39.57 0.41
CA GLY A 46 -9.17 -40.20 0.20
C GLY A 46 -10.14 -39.31 -0.56
N HIS A 47 -11.15 -39.92 -1.17
CA HIS A 47 -12.29 -39.19 -1.72
C HIS A 47 -13.25 -38.92 -0.57
N HIS A 48 -13.46 -37.65 -0.24
CA HIS A 48 -14.30 -37.25 0.88
C HIS A 48 -15.41 -36.34 0.37
N ASP A 49 -16.66 -36.80 0.46
CA ASP A 49 -17.85 -36.00 0.12
C ASP A 49 -18.11 -34.83 1.11
N ALA A 50 -17.12 -34.49 1.94
CA ALA A 50 -17.20 -33.49 3.00
C ALA A 50 -17.17 -32.03 2.51
N GLY A 51 -17.12 -31.82 1.21
CA GLY A 51 -16.99 -30.50 0.62
C GLY A 51 -18.26 -29.63 0.70
N PHE A 52 -18.08 -28.33 0.53
CA PHE A 52 -19.18 -27.38 0.53
C PHE A 52 -19.84 -27.36 -0.87
N TRP A 53 -21.13 -27.69 -0.95
CA TRP A 53 -21.92 -27.67 -2.18
C TRP A 53 -21.53 -28.73 -3.24
N ARG A 54 -20.70 -28.38 -4.22
CA ARG A 54 -20.29 -29.23 -5.37
C ARG A 54 -18.77 -29.38 -5.49
N PHE A 55 -18.03 -28.82 -4.55
CA PHE A 55 -16.58 -28.96 -4.45
C PHE A 55 -16.31 -30.20 -3.60
N SER A 56 -15.36 -31.03 -4.00
CA SER A 56 -14.88 -32.09 -3.11
C SER A 56 -13.63 -31.62 -2.39
N ALA A 57 -13.46 -32.06 -1.15
CA ALA A 57 -12.35 -31.61 -0.32
C ALA A 57 -11.85 -32.76 0.51
N ASN A 58 -10.56 -33.07 0.38
CA ASN A 58 -9.86 -33.97 1.26
C ASN A 58 -8.83 -33.22 2.13
N PRO A 59 -8.28 -33.86 3.19
CA PRO A 59 -7.30 -33.21 4.05
C PRO A 59 -6.07 -32.70 3.28
N MET A 60 -5.64 -33.37 2.21
CA MET A 60 -4.53 -32.92 1.37
C MET A 60 -4.85 -31.60 0.65
N ASN A 61 -6.04 -31.45 0.09
CA ASN A 61 -6.46 -30.22 -0.56
C ASN A 61 -6.54 -29.08 0.46
N ASN A 62 -7.08 -29.34 1.66
CA ASN A 62 -7.12 -28.35 2.74
C ASN A 62 -5.71 -27.92 3.17
N LEU A 63 -4.74 -28.84 3.20
CA LEU A 63 -3.35 -28.52 3.47
C LEU A 63 -2.77 -27.58 2.41
N VAL A 64 -3.02 -27.86 1.12
CA VAL A 64 -2.61 -26.99 0.01
C VAL A 64 -3.18 -25.59 0.19
N HIS A 65 -4.46 -25.45 0.55
CA HIS A 65 -5.08 -24.16 0.82
C HIS A 65 -4.39 -23.41 1.98
N VAL A 66 -4.12 -24.09 3.09
CA VAL A 66 -3.41 -23.48 4.23
C VAL A 66 -2.01 -23.02 3.84
N VAL A 67 -1.22 -23.86 3.17
CA VAL A 67 0.14 -23.52 2.74
C VAL A 67 0.13 -22.33 1.77
N THR A 68 -0.79 -22.32 0.80
CA THR A 68 -0.99 -21.19 -0.11
C THR A 68 -1.33 -19.91 0.66
N GLY A 69 -2.23 -19.99 1.63
CA GLY A 69 -2.60 -18.85 2.48
C GLY A 69 -1.42 -18.30 3.28
N LEU A 70 -0.63 -19.17 3.89
CA LEU A 70 0.57 -18.77 4.66
C LEU A 70 1.64 -18.13 3.77
N LEU A 71 1.91 -18.71 2.59
CA LEU A 71 2.83 -18.12 1.61
C LEU A 71 2.33 -16.76 1.14
N GLY A 72 1.03 -16.64 0.87
CA GLY A 72 0.41 -15.37 0.48
C GLY A 72 0.56 -14.29 1.54
N LEU A 73 0.31 -14.62 2.81
CA LEU A 73 0.45 -13.68 3.90
C LEU A 73 1.92 -13.24 4.07
N ALA A 74 2.87 -14.19 3.99
CA ALA A 74 4.29 -13.89 4.04
C ALA A 74 4.77 -13.02 2.87
N LEU A 75 4.16 -13.14 1.70
CA LEU A 75 4.51 -12.38 0.50
C LEU A 75 3.75 -11.04 0.41
N ALA A 76 2.63 -10.89 1.13
CA ALA A 76 1.85 -9.67 1.18
C ALA A 76 2.53 -8.51 1.92
N PHE A 77 3.71 -8.68 2.53
CA PHE A 77 4.42 -7.59 3.20
C PHE A 77 5.19 -6.65 2.25
N GLY A 78 5.32 -6.99 0.97
CA GLY A 78 6.03 -6.16 0.01
C GLY A 78 5.36 -6.13 -1.36
N SER A 79 5.40 -4.99 -2.03
CA SER A 79 4.80 -4.79 -3.35
C SER A 79 5.32 -5.76 -4.42
N GLY A 80 6.65 -5.93 -4.51
CA GLY A 80 7.27 -6.89 -5.42
C GLY A 80 6.93 -8.33 -5.06
N ARG A 81 6.91 -8.65 -3.76
CA ARG A 81 6.59 -9.98 -3.23
C ARG A 81 5.12 -10.37 -3.48
N ALA A 82 4.19 -9.41 -3.37
CA ALA A 82 2.78 -9.62 -3.67
C ALA A 82 2.55 -10.01 -5.15
N ARG A 83 3.35 -9.47 -6.07
CA ARG A 83 3.31 -9.88 -7.49
C ARG A 83 3.88 -11.29 -7.70
N VAL A 84 4.94 -11.65 -6.96
CA VAL A 84 5.44 -13.03 -6.94
C VAL A 84 4.35 -13.99 -6.48
N PHE A 85 3.60 -13.62 -5.44
CA PHE A 85 2.44 -14.42 -5.03
C PHE A 85 1.39 -14.56 -6.13
N GLY A 86 1.08 -13.48 -6.87
CA GLY A 86 0.21 -13.55 -8.05
C GLY A 86 0.70 -14.55 -9.11
N TRP A 87 2.01 -14.55 -9.41
CA TRP A 87 2.61 -15.53 -10.33
C TRP A 87 2.54 -16.97 -9.79
N LEU A 88 2.78 -17.17 -8.49
CA LEU A 88 2.64 -18.48 -7.85
C LEU A 88 1.21 -18.99 -7.93
N LEU A 89 0.21 -18.12 -7.72
CA LEU A 89 -1.20 -18.48 -7.90
C LEU A 89 -1.51 -18.84 -9.35
N PHE A 90 -1.08 -18.00 -10.31
CA PHE A 90 -1.31 -18.27 -11.74
C PHE A 90 -0.72 -19.60 -12.19
N LEU A 91 0.56 -19.83 -11.89
CA LEU A 91 1.26 -21.04 -12.31
C LEU A 91 0.78 -22.27 -11.53
N GLY A 92 0.66 -22.17 -10.21
CA GLY A 92 0.25 -23.28 -9.34
C GLY A 92 -1.17 -23.75 -9.65
N TYR A 93 -2.14 -22.84 -9.64
CA TYR A 93 -3.55 -23.19 -9.90
C TYR A 93 -3.80 -23.45 -11.40
N GLY A 94 -3.00 -22.86 -12.29
CA GLY A 94 -3.01 -23.21 -13.72
C GLY A 94 -2.57 -24.66 -13.98
N VAL A 95 -1.52 -25.12 -13.29
CA VAL A 95 -1.08 -26.53 -13.34
C VAL A 95 -2.17 -27.45 -12.79
N LEU A 96 -2.78 -27.10 -11.64
CA LEU A 96 -3.88 -27.88 -11.07
C LEU A 96 -5.11 -27.95 -12.00
N PHE A 97 -5.42 -26.86 -12.70
CA PHE A 97 -6.49 -26.85 -13.70
C PHE A 97 -6.20 -27.79 -14.87
N VAL A 98 -4.98 -27.72 -15.43
CA VAL A 98 -4.56 -28.62 -16.51
C VAL A 98 -4.58 -30.08 -16.03
N TRP A 99 -4.13 -30.34 -14.82
CA TRP A 99 -4.16 -31.67 -14.21
C TRP A 99 -5.60 -32.18 -14.04
N GLY A 100 -6.51 -31.36 -13.54
CA GLY A 100 -7.93 -31.70 -13.42
C GLY A 100 -8.58 -32.00 -14.76
N LEU A 101 -8.24 -31.25 -15.83
CA LEU A 101 -8.68 -31.56 -17.19
C LEU A 101 -8.16 -32.91 -17.69
N MET A 102 -6.92 -33.28 -17.36
CA MET A 102 -6.34 -34.59 -17.71
C MET A 102 -7.03 -35.73 -16.96
N ILE A 103 -7.32 -35.56 -15.66
CA ILE A 103 -8.09 -36.55 -14.86
C ILE A 103 -9.50 -36.71 -15.43
N ALA A 104 -10.16 -35.60 -15.79
CA ALA A 104 -11.49 -35.62 -16.38
C ALA A 104 -11.53 -36.21 -17.81
N GLY A 105 -10.38 -36.55 -18.39
CA GLY A 105 -10.26 -37.07 -19.76
C GLY A 105 -10.59 -36.05 -20.86
N THR A 106 -10.61 -34.76 -20.52
CA THR A 106 -11.01 -33.68 -21.44
C THR A 106 -9.86 -33.20 -22.33
N ILE A 107 -8.62 -33.32 -21.85
CA ILE A 107 -7.39 -33.09 -22.61
C ILE A 107 -6.49 -34.32 -22.44
N THR A 108 -5.58 -34.56 -23.40
CA THR A 108 -4.51 -35.59 -23.45
C THR A 108 -4.45 -36.60 -22.29
N ALA A 109 -4.35 -37.89 -22.61
CA ALA A 109 -4.18 -38.97 -21.63
C ALA A 109 -3.10 -38.64 -20.57
N ASN A 110 -3.48 -38.70 -19.29
CA ASN A 110 -2.63 -38.36 -18.16
C ASN A 110 -1.33 -39.20 -18.20
N PRO A 111 -0.14 -38.58 -18.39
CA PRO A 111 1.13 -39.31 -18.42
C PRO A 111 1.47 -39.94 -17.05
N PHE A 112 0.79 -39.50 -16.00
CA PHE A 112 0.88 -40.03 -14.63
C PHE A 112 -0.42 -40.74 -14.24
N ALA A 113 -0.97 -41.60 -15.10
CA ALA A 113 -2.20 -42.34 -14.82
C ALA A 113 -2.19 -43.05 -13.43
N ASN A 114 -1.01 -43.48 -12.98
CA ASN A 114 -0.81 -44.11 -11.67
C ASN A 114 -0.97 -43.15 -10.47
N ALA A 115 -0.84 -41.83 -10.68
CA ALA A 115 -0.95 -40.81 -9.63
C ALA A 115 -2.43 -40.50 -9.29
N GLY A 116 -3.37 -40.80 -10.19
CA GLY A 116 -4.80 -40.66 -9.94
C GLY A 116 -5.26 -39.22 -9.61
N ASN A 117 -6.23 -39.11 -8.69
CA ASN A 117 -6.84 -37.86 -8.22
C ASN A 117 -6.59 -37.61 -6.73
N PRO A 118 -5.34 -37.34 -6.30
CA PRO A 118 -5.01 -37.31 -4.88
C PRO A 118 -5.54 -36.06 -4.16
N LEU A 119 -5.93 -35.02 -4.92
CA LEU A 119 -6.54 -33.79 -4.40
C LEU A 119 -8.07 -33.82 -4.45
N ASP A 120 -8.66 -34.93 -4.90
CA ASP A 120 -10.10 -35.09 -5.08
C ASP A 120 -10.73 -33.97 -5.93
N LEU A 121 -10.10 -33.65 -7.06
CA LEU A 121 -10.53 -32.62 -7.99
C LEU A 121 -11.84 -33.02 -8.67
N THR A 122 -12.89 -32.22 -8.46
CA THR A 122 -14.14 -32.32 -9.23
C THR A 122 -14.14 -31.37 -10.43
N ALA A 123 -15.15 -31.50 -11.30
CA ALA A 123 -15.37 -30.53 -12.37
C ALA A 123 -15.56 -29.11 -11.84
N SER A 124 -16.25 -28.95 -10.70
CA SER A 124 -16.45 -27.65 -10.05
C SER A 124 -15.13 -27.06 -9.57
N ASP A 125 -14.29 -27.88 -8.93
CA ASP A 125 -12.97 -27.48 -8.47
C ASP A 125 -12.13 -27.00 -9.65
N ASN A 126 -12.18 -27.70 -10.78
CA ASN A 126 -11.40 -27.34 -11.95
C ASN A 126 -11.71 -25.91 -12.44
N TRP A 127 -12.99 -25.54 -12.52
CA TRP A 127 -13.38 -24.17 -12.87
C TRP A 127 -12.93 -23.15 -11.84
N LEU A 128 -12.97 -23.49 -10.55
CA LEU A 128 -12.46 -22.63 -9.48
C LEU A 128 -10.95 -22.40 -9.62
N HIS A 129 -10.17 -23.45 -9.95
CA HIS A 129 -8.72 -23.33 -10.19
C HIS A 129 -8.42 -22.38 -11.34
N LEU A 130 -9.19 -22.45 -12.44
CA LEU A 130 -9.05 -21.50 -13.54
C LEU A 130 -9.31 -20.05 -13.08
N GLY A 131 -10.35 -19.83 -12.28
CA GLY A 131 -10.67 -18.51 -11.72
C GLY A 131 -9.55 -17.98 -10.81
N ILE A 132 -8.99 -18.83 -9.96
CA ILE A 132 -7.87 -18.47 -9.08
C ILE A 132 -6.62 -18.14 -9.92
N ALA A 133 -6.33 -18.92 -10.96
CA ALA A 133 -5.20 -18.66 -11.83
C ALA A 133 -5.34 -17.28 -12.51
N ALA A 134 -6.54 -16.98 -13.05
CA ALA A 134 -6.82 -15.69 -13.65
C ALA A 134 -6.67 -14.53 -12.64
N LEU A 135 -7.16 -14.69 -11.41
CA LEU A 135 -6.98 -13.70 -10.35
C LEU A 135 -5.51 -13.51 -9.98
N GLY A 136 -4.74 -14.60 -9.90
CA GLY A 136 -3.29 -14.58 -9.69
C GLY A 136 -2.57 -13.77 -10.77
N LEU A 137 -2.95 -13.96 -12.04
CA LEU A 137 -2.41 -13.21 -13.16
C LEU A 137 -2.71 -11.71 -13.04
N VAL A 138 -3.94 -11.34 -12.67
CA VAL A 138 -4.32 -9.94 -12.42
C VAL A 138 -3.46 -9.32 -11.32
N ILE A 139 -3.26 -10.03 -10.20
CA ILE A 139 -2.40 -9.58 -9.10
C ILE A 139 -0.95 -9.41 -9.58
N ALA A 140 -0.46 -10.33 -10.39
CA ALA A 140 0.91 -10.33 -10.89
C ALA A 140 1.23 -9.13 -11.79
N VAL A 141 0.29 -8.75 -12.67
CA VAL A 141 0.51 -7.69 -13.67
C VAL A 141 0.10 -6.30 -13.21
N LEU A 142 -0.59 -6.16 -12.08
CA LEU A 142 -1.08 -4.88 -11.56
C LEU A 142 0.06 -3.85 -11.34
N PRO A 143 -0.07 -2.60 -11.82
CA PRO A 143 0.94 -1.58 -11.66
C PRO A 143 1.16 -1.17 -10.20
N ALA A 144 2.42 -1.05 -9.80
CA ALA A 144 2.82 -0.43 -8.55
C ALA A 144 2.55 1.06 -8.69
N ARG A 145 1.67 1.64 -7.85
CA ARG A 145 1.38 3.07 -7.88
C ARG A 145 2.71 3.84 -7.77
N ARG A 146 3.07 4.60 -8.82
CA ARG A 146 4.27 5.44 -8.86
C ARG A 146 4.06 6.59 -7.86
N ARG A 147 4.92 6.71 -6.86
CA ARG A 147 4.86 7.86 -5.95
C ARG A 147 5.17 9.12 -6.75
N VAL A 148 4.22 10.05 -6.82
CA VAL A 148 4.54 11.43 -7.16
C VAL A 148 5.37 11.96 -5.99
N ARG A 149 6.68 12.08 -6.19
CA ARG A 149 7.50 12.98 -5.38
C ARG A 149 7.08 14.38 -5.82
N VAL A 150 6.39 15.11 -4.95
CA VAL A 150 6.32 16.55 -5.08
C VAL A 150 7.75 17.02 -4.80
N PRO A 151 8.45 17.64 -5.77
CA PRO A 151 9.75 18.24 -5.51
C PRO A 151 9.59 19.20 -4.34
N GLU A 152 10.52 19.14 -3.39
CA GLU A 152 10.65 20.11 -2.31
C GLU A 152 11.21 21.42 -2.89
N GLU A 153 10.51 21.98 -3.87
CA GLU A 153 10.87 23.19 -4.62
C GLU A 153 9.65 24.11 -4.66
N ALA A 154 9.11 24.37 -3.48
CA ALA A 154 8.17 25.46 -3.20
C ALA A 154 8.25 25.87 -1.71
N ALA A 155 9.39 25.61 -1.06
CA ALA A 155 9.78 26.28 0.17
C ALA A 155 10.95 27.18 -0.23
N ASP A 156 10.62 28.43 -0.54
CA ASP A 156 11.54 29.45 -1.02
C ASP A 156 12.86 29.47 -0.22
N PRO A 157 14.02 29.63 -0.89
CA PRO A 157 15.19 30.11 -0.19
C PRO A 157 14.89 31.53 0.29
N VAL A 158 14.69 31.71 1.60
CA VAL A 158 14.73 33.03 2.22
C VAL A 158 16.07 33.65 1.86
N THR A 159 16.03 34.57 0.89
CA THR A 159 17.19 35.37 0.49
C THR A 159 17.20 36.57 1.42
N PRO A 160 18.22 36.76 2.28
CA PRO A 160 18.38 38.02 2.99
C PRO A 160 18.95 39.04 1.99
N ALA A 161 18.07 39.62 1.17
CA ALA A 161 18.42 40.71 0.27
C ALA A 161 17.78 42.02 0.76
N ASP A 162 18.63 42.86 1.35
CA ASP A 162 18.62 44.32 1.32
C ASP A 162 17.28 45.05 1.49
N THR A 163 16.87 45.26 2.74
CA THR A 163 16.09 46.45 3.11
C THR A 163 17.03 47.62 3.38
N ASN A 164 17.51 48.26 2.32
CA ASN A 164 17.99 49.65 2.33
C ASN A 164 17.59 50.31 1.00
N ALA A 165 16.29 50.58 0.85
CA ALA A 165 15.77 51.41 -0.23
C ALA A 165 15.65 52.85 0.25
N VAL A 166 16.63 53.63 -0.18
CA VAL A 166 16.73 55.09 -0.16
C VAL A 166 15.45 55.74 -0.69
N SER A 167 14.82 56.59 0.13
CA SER A 167 13.81 57.55 -0.33
C SER A 167 14.52 58.77 -0.93
N GLY A 168 14.40 58.95 -2.24
CA GLY A 168 14.76 60.18 -2.93
C GLY A 168 13.50 60.93 -3.33
N THR A 169 13.28 62.12 -2.78
CA THR A 169 12.41 63.13 -3.41
C THR A 169 13.00 64.51 -3.14
N THR A 170 13.51 65.13 -4.20
CA THR A 170 14.06 66.48 -4.25
C THR A 170 12.95 67.49 -4.45
N VAL A 171 12.86 68.53 -3.60
CA VAL A 171 12.28 69.83 -3.95
C VAL A 171 13.20 70.93 -3.42
N GLU A 172 13.55 71.84 -4.32
CA GLU A 172 14.47 72.97 -4.21
C GLU A 172 13.79 74.22 -3.60
N ARG A 173 14.56 75.01 -2.82
CA ARG A 173 14.79 76.47 -2.98
C ARG A 173 14.64 77.34 -1.71
N SER A 174 15.67 78.21 -1.53
CA SER A 174 15.69 79.58 -0.95
C SER A 174 16.41 79.74 0.40
N ALA A 175 17.37 80.68 0.42
CA ALA A 175 18.41 80.97 1.42
C ALA A 175 17.96 82.00 2.51
N PRO A 176 18.86 82.77 3.18
CA PRO A 176 19.95 82.42 4.12
C PRO A 176 19.77 83.13 5.50
N VAL A 177 20.81 83.04 6.37
CA VAL A 177 21.19 83.97 7.46
C VAL A 177 20.85 83.57 8.90
N GLY A 178 21.92 83.32 9.67
CA GLY A 178 22.20 83.99 10.94
C GLY A 178 21.75 83.32 12.24
N GLY A 179 22.67 83.26 13.21
CA GLY A 179 22.31 83.31 14.64
C GLY A 179 22.91 82.22 15.51
N ALA A 180 23.65 82.67 16.54
CA ALA A 180 24.26 81.87 17.59
C ALA A 180 23.28 81.50 18.73
N GLY A 181 23.70 80.59 19.62
CA GLY A 181 23.06 80.33 20.94
C GLY A 181 22.92 78.83 21.23
N THR A 182 23.82 78.20 21.99
CA THR A 182 23.79 77.98 23.46
C THR A 182 22.74 76.99 23.96
N ALA A 183 23.26 75.93 24.59
CA ALA A 183 22.86 75.32 25.87
C ALA A 183 21.49 74.62 26.01
N GLU A 184 21.58 73.41 26.59
CA GLU A 184 20.80 72.89 27.73
C GLU A 184 19.44 73.55 28.00
N ASP A 185 18.36 72.78 28.07
CA ASP A 185 17.94 72.09 29.30
C ASP A 185 16.63 71.34 29.04
N GLN A 186 16.35 70.47 29.99
CA GLN A 186 15.37 69.42 30.07
C GLN A 186 13.91 69.90 30.14
N ALA A 187 13.05 68.89 30.06
CA ALA A 187 11.83 68.73 30.83
C ALA A 187 10.51 69.29 30.27
N ALA A 188 9.67 68.30 29.98
CA ALA A 188 8.33 68.18 30.53
C ALA A 188 7.23 69.08 29.98
N GLU A 189 6.47 68.53 29.02
CA GLU A 189 5.09 68.93 28.80
C GLU A 189 4.18 67.69 28.79
N LYS A 190 3.54 67.42 29.92
CA LYS A 190 2.34 66.60 29.99
C LYS A 190 1.26 67.33 30.79
N ARG A 191 0.13 67.48 30.09
CA ARG A 191 -1.26 67.63 30.57
C ARG A 191 -1.72 69.03 30.97
N GLY A 192 -2.59 69.56 30.11
CA GLY A 192 -3.55 70.62 30.38
C GLY A 192 -4.75 70.15 31.23
N PRO A 193 -5.83 70.96 31.27
CA PRO A 193 -6.37 71.50 32.52
C PRO A 193 -7.65 70.80 33.00
N GLY A 194 -7.92 70.87 34.30
CA GLY A 194 -9.17 70.42 34.92
C GLY A 194 -9.58 71.37 36.05
N LEU A 195 -10.77 71.94 35.91
CA LEU A 195 -11.35 73.01 36.69
C LEU A 195 -11.91 72.56 38.06
N ALA A 196 -12.04 73.57 38.92
CA ALA A 196 -12.86 73.70 40.13
C ALA A 196 -13.98 72.66 40.38
N HIS A 197 -14.01 72.12 41.60
CA HIS A 197 -15.04 72.39 42.62
C HIS A 197 -14.60 71.83 43.97
#